data_AF-A0A1B7MVX0-F1
#
_entry.id   AF-A0A1B7MVX0-F1
#
_cell.length_a   1.000
_cell.length_b   1.000
_cell.length_c   1.000
_cell.angle_alpha   90.00
_cell.angle_beta   90.00
_cell.angle_gamma   90.00
#
_symmetry.space_group_name_H-M   'P 1'
#
loop_
_entity.id
_entity.type
_entity.pdbx_description
1 polymer ?
#
loop_
_entity_poly.entity_id
_entity_poly.type
_entity_poly.pdbx_seq_one_letter_code
_entity_poly.pdbx_strand_id
1 'polypeptide(L)' 'SHTIIDIGAPPTGGLTPFNVYVALSRSQGQDNIRLLRDFDGKLLMTHPCKYL' A
#
# COMPACT_ATOMS: atom_id res chain seq x y z
N SER A 1 10.50 -14.23 8.08
CA SER A 1 9.82 -14.40 6.77
C SER A 1 9.90 -13.08 6.06
N HIS A 2 10.50 -13.02 4.87
CA HIS A 2 10.64 -11.78 4.11
C HIS A 2 9.49 -11.68 3.10
N THR A 3 8.69 -10.62 3.18
CA THR A 3 7.49 -10.41 2.35
C THR A 3 7.76 -9.29 1.35
N ILE A 4 7.57 -9.59 0.06
CA ILE A 4 7.61 -8.61 -1.01
C ILE A 4 6.17 -8.22 -1.36
N ILE A 5 5.86 -6.93 -1.30
CA ILE A 5 4.53 -6.39 -1.62
C ILE A 5 4.60 -5.67 -2.96
N ASP A 6 3.76 -6.08 -3.91
CA ASP A 6 3.58 -5.38 -5.18
C ASP A 6 2.46 -4.33 -5.06
N ILE A 7 2.85 -3.06 -5.11
CA ILE A 7 1.94 -1.89 -5.07
C ILE A 7 1.80 -1.32 -6.49
N GLY A 8 1.59 -2.19 -7.48
CA GLY A 8 1.24 -1.80 -8.84
C GLY A 8 -0.27 -1.55 -9.00
N ALA A 9 -0.64 -0.75 -10.01
CA ALA A 9 -2.03 -0.66 -10.45
C ALA A 9 -2.50 -2.06 -10.92
N PRO A 10 -3.60 -2.61 -10.36
CA PRO A 10 -4.12 -3.90 -10.81
C PRO A 10 -4.63 -3.80 -12.26
N PRO A 11 -4.69 -4.91 -13.02
CA PRO A 11 -5.28 -4.93 -14.36
C PRO A 11 -6.76 -4.50 -14.36
N THR A 12 -7.46 -4.72 -13.24
CA THR A 12 -8.87 -4.36 -13.03
C THR A 12 -9.09 -3.90 -11.59
N GLY A 13 -9.84 -2.81 -11.41
CA GLY A 13 -10.02 -2.20 -10.09
C GLY A 13 -8.79 -1.35 -9.71
N GLY A 14 -9.04 -0.20 -9.08
CA GLY A 14 -7.97 0.71 -8.69
C GLY A 14 -7.19 0.21 -7.47
N LEU A 15 -5.96 0.68 -7.35
CA LEU A 15 -5.23 0.57 -6.09
C LEU A 15 -5.82 1.56 -5.08
N THR A 16 -6.24 1.06 -3.91
CA THR A 16 -6.83 1.88 -2.84
C THR A 16 -5.94 1.87 -1.59
N PRO A 17 -6.01 2.91 -0.73
CA PRO A 17 -5.31 2.89 0.56
C PRO A 17 -5.66 1.66 1.40
N PHE A 18 -6.91 1.19 1.33
CA PHE A 18 -7.36 -0.01 2.03
C PHE A 18 -6.62 -1.27 1.58
N ASN A 19 -6.45 -1.47 0.27
CA ASN A 19 -5.73 -2.63 -0.27
C ASN A 19 -4.26 -2.62 0.18
N VAL A 20 -3.63 -1.45 0.19
CA VAL A 20 -2.25 -1.28 0.66
C VAL A 20 -2.13 -1.59 2.15
N TYR A 21 -3.06 -1.08 2.97
CA TYR A 21 -3.11 -1.41 4.40
C TYR A 21 -3.20 -2.91 4.64
N VAL A 22 -4.13 -3.60 3.97
CA VAL A 22 -4.29 -5.06 4.10
C VAL A 22 -3.01 -5.78 3.75
N ALA A 23 -2.33 -5.42 2.65
CA ALA A 23 -1.07 -6.04 2.26
C ALA A 23 0.03 -5.84 3.32
N LEU A 24 0.15 -4.63 3.87
CA LEU A 24 1.12 -4.31 4.91
C LEU A 24 0.82 -5.08 6.21
N SER A 25 -0.44 -5.17 6.63
CA SER A 25 -0.84 -5.87 7.86
C SER A 25 -0.56 -7.38 7.83
N ARG A 26 -0.33 -7.98 6.67
CA ARG A 26 -0.01 -9.41 6.53
C ARG A 26 1.47 -9.71 6.73
N SER A 27 2.32 -8.69 6.88
CA SER A 27 3.74 -8.84 7.14
C SER A 27 4.05 -8.86 8.64
N GLN A 28 5.11 -9.57 9.04
CA GLN A 28 5.55 -9.67 10.45
C GLN A 28 6.55 -8.57 10.82
N GLY A 29 6.17 -7.31 10.58
CA GLY A 29 6.96 -6.13 10.96
C GLY A 29 7.82 -5.54 9.82
N GLN A 30 8.18 -4.26 9.98
CA GLN A 30 8.78 -3.42 8.95
C GLN A 30 10.11 -3.96 8.41
N ASP A 31 10.95 -4.53 9.27
CA ASP A 31 12.27 -5.06 8.91
C ASP A 31 12.20 -6.24 7.93
N ASN A 32 11.01 -6.83 7.76
CA ASN A 32 10.75 -7.96 6.89
C ASN A 32 9.91 -7.61 5.64
N ILE A 33 9.69 -6.32 5.36
CA ILE A 33 8.89 -5.89 4.20
C ILE A 33 9.78 -5.23 3.15
N ARG A 34 9.56 -5.59 1.89
CA ARG A 34 10.10 -4.84 0.75
C ARG A 34 8.99 -4.50 -0.24
N LEU A 35 8.91 -3.24 -0.65
CA LEU A 35 8.04 -2.83 -1.75
C LEU A 35 8.70 -3.16 -3.08
N LEU A 36 7.95 -3.80 -3.99
CA LEU A 36 8.45 -4.14 -5.32
C LEU A 36 8.56 -2.91 -6.22
N ARG A 37 7.73 -1.90 -5.99
CA ARG A 37 7.64 -0.65 -6.77
C ARG A 37 7.31 0.50 -5.83
N ASP A 38 7.69 1.71 -6.23
CA ASP A 38 7.23 2.93 -5.58
C ASP A 38 5.73 3.10 -5.78
N PHE A 39 5.10 3.81 -4.84
CA PHE A 39 3.68 4.17 -4.87
C PHE A 39 3.52 5.68 -4.91
N ASP A 40 2.40 6.17 -5.46
CA ASP A 40 2.08 7.60 -5.40
C ASP A 40 1.80 7.99 -3.94
N GLY A 41 2.60 8.90 -3.37
CA GLY A 41 2.42 9.38 -2.00
C GLY A 41 1.01 9.89 -1.73
N LYS A 42 0.30 10.42 -2.74
CA LYS A 42 -1.10 10.84 -2.61
C LYS A 42 -2.04 9.70 -2.25
N LEU A 43 -1.69 8.46 -2.60
CA LEU A 43 -2.49 7.28 -2.30
C LEU A 43 -2.67 7.06 -0.80
N LEU A 44 -1.65 7.35 0.01
CA LEU A 44 -1.67 7.13 1.46
C LEU A 44 -1.70 8.43 2.27
N MET A 45 -1.28 9.55 1.68
CA MET A 45 -1.16 10.85 2.36
C MET A 45 -2.36 11.76 2.12
N THR A 46 -3.32 11.38 1.26
CA THR A 46 -4.54 12.16 1.07
C THR A 46 -5.51 11.85 2.20
N HIS A 47 -5.81 12.86 3.03
CA HIS A 47 -6.83 12.73 4.05
C HIS A 47 -8.19 12.43 3.39
N PRO A 48 -8.96 11.43 3.88
CA PRO A 48 -10.22 11.03 3.24
C PRO A 48 -11.27 12.13 3.29
N CYS A 49 -11.23 12.99 4.32
CA CYS A 49 -12.02 14.22 4.35
C CYS A 49 -11.22 15.35 3.72
N LYS A 50 -11.71 15.90 2.61
CA LYS A 50 -11.13 17.06 1.91
C LYS A 50 -11.42 18.41 2.57
N TYR A 51 -12.16 18.40 3.68
CA TYR A 51 -12.71 19.58 4.36
C TYR A 51 -12.16 19.79 5.78
N LEU A 52 -11.14 19.00 6.15
CA LEU A 52 -10.38 19.17 7.39
C LEU A 52 -8.97 19.62 7.04
#